data_AF-A0A7C7GN25-F1
#
_entry.id   AF-A0A7C7GN25-F1
#
_cell.length_a   1.000
_cell.length_b   1.000
_cell.length_c   1.000
_cell.angle_alpha   90.00
_cell.angle_beta   90.00
_cell.angle_gamma   90.00
#
_symmetry.space_group_name_H-M   'P 1'
#
loop_
_entity.id
_entity.type
_entity.pdbx_description
1 polymer ?
#
loop_
_entity_poly.entity_id
_entity_poly.type
_entity_poly.pdbx_seq_one_letter_code
_entity_poly.pdbx_strand_id
1 'polypeptide(L)' 'MEWKVLLLTIGLMGLAFAGIAIKLLVKKDGEFAGTCASNNPMFKDESGSCSVCGARPQDQCLNEKEEAGSE' A
#
# COMPACT_ATOMS: atom_id res chain seq x y z
N MET A 1 12.22 3.66 31.60
CA MET A 1 11.24 3.29 30.56
C MET A 1 10.14 2.52 31.24
N GLU A 2 8.93 3.06 31.23
CA GLU A 2 7.78 2.41 31.85
C GLU A 2 7.40 1.19 31.02
N TRP A 3 7.64 -0.02 31.52
CA TRP A 3 7.35 -1.29 30.83
C TRP A 3 5.91 -1.39 30.31
N LYS A 4 4.98 -0.69 30.95
CA LYS A 4 3.57 -0.61 30.55
C LYS A 4 3.39 0.03 29.17
N VAL A 5 4.17 1.06 28.86
CA VAL A 5 4.15 1.74 27.56
C VAL A 5 4.78 0.85 26.49
N LEU A 6 5.90 0.19 26.83
CA LEU A 6 6.57 -0.74 25.91
C LEU A 6 5.65 -1.88 25.46
N LEU A 7 4.92 -2.51 26.39
CA LEU A 7 3.98 -3.57 26.06
C LEU A 7 2.78 -3.08 25.25
N LEU A 8 2.27 -1.87 25.54
CA LEU A 8 1.15 -1.28 24.81
C LEU A 8 1.54 -0.95 23.35
N THR A 9 2.74 -0.38 23.15
CA THR A 9 3.25 -0.09 21.80
C THR A 9 3.47 -1.37 20.99
N ILE A 10 4.06 -2.41 21.59
CA ILE A 10 4.26 -3.70 20.91
C ILE A 10 2.91 -4.34 20.55
N GLY A 11 1.92 -4.26 21.44
CA GLY A 11 0.57 -4.77 21.17
C GLY A 11 -0.13 -4.03 20.03
N LEU A 12 -0.07 -2.69 20.01
CA LEU A 12 -0.70 -1.87 18.98
C LEU A 12 -0.05 -2.09 17.60
N MET A 13 1.28 -2.21 17.59
CA MET A 13 2.05 -2.54 16.39
C MET A 13 1.65 -3.92 15.85
N GLY A 14 1.58 -4.94 16.71
CA GLY A 14 1.15 -6.29 16.34
C GLY A 14 -0.27 -6.33 15.76
N LEU A 15 -1.18 -5.52 16.29
CA LEU A 15 -2.56 -5.42 15.80
C LEU A 15 -2.65 -4.80 14.40
N ALA A 16 -1.82 -3.80 14.08
CA ALA A 16 -1.75 -3.21 12.75
C ALA A 16 -1.32 -4.24 11.69
N PHE A 17 -0.26 -5.01 12.00
CA PHE A 17 0.21 -6.08 11.11
C PHE A 17 -0.80 -7.22 10.96
N ALA A 18 -1.47 -7.60 12.05
CA ALA A 18 -2.54 -8.59 12.00
C ALA A 18 -3.70 -8.12 11.11
N GLY A 19 -4.09 -6.85 11.19
CA GLY A 19 -5.14 -6.27 10.35
C GLY A 19 -4.80 -6.29 8.86
N ILE A 20 -3.56 -5.99 8.49
CA ILE A 20 -3.08 -6.06 7.09
C ILE A 20 -3.03 -7.51 6.60
N ALA A 21 -2.52 -8.42 7.44
CA ALA A 21 -2.43 -9.84 7.11
C ALA A 21 -3.80 -10.48 6.87
N ILE A 22 -4.77 -10.21 7.75
CA ILE A 22 -6.15 -10.68 7.58
C ILE A 22 -6.77 -10.11 6.29
N LYS A 23 -6.53 -8.83 6.01
CA LYS A 23 -7.05 -8.17 4.81
C LYS A 23 -6.52 -8.75 3.51
N LEU A 24 -5.28 -9.25 3.50
CA LEU A 24 -4.71 -9.97 2.36
C LEU A 24 -5.32 -11.36 2.17
N LEU A 25 -5.48 -12.11 3.25
CA LEU A 25 -6.01 -13.48 3.20
C LEU A 25 -7.50 -13.52 2.81
N VAL A 26 -8.25 -12.46 3.12
CA VAL A 26 -9.67 -12.32 2.76
C VAL A 26 -9.85 -11.85 1.30
N LYS A 27 -8.82 -11.25 0.67
CA LYS A 27 -8.87 -10.87 -0.75
C LYS A 27 -8.61 -12.10 -1.64
N LYS A 28 -9.55 -12.41 -2.54
CA LYS A 28 -9.53 -13.62 -3.39
C LYS A 28 -8.35 -13.74 -4.37
N ASP A 29 -7.59 -12.68 -4.59
CA ASP A 29 -6.39 -12.69 -5.47
C ASP A 29 -5.14 -12.11 -4.79
N GLY A 30 -5.16 -11.88 -3.47
CA GLY A 30 -4.00 -11.39 -2.70
C GLY A 30 -3.45 -10.01 -3.11
N GLU A 31 -4.10 -9.33 -4.07
CA GLU A 31 -3.54 -8.14 -4.70
C GLU A 31 -3.73 -6.89 -3.82
N PHE A 32 -2.61 -6.25 -3.46
CA PHE A 32 -2.64 -4.89 -2.92
C PHE A 32 -3.02 -3.93 -4.04
N ALA A 33 -4.15 -3.24 -3.89
CA ALA A 33 -4.60 -2.28 -4.88
C ALA A 33 -3.75 -1.02 -4.75
N GLY A 34 -2.66 -0.92 -5.53
CA GLY A 34 -1.64 0.12 -5.33
C GLY A 34 -0.65 0.33 -6.48
N THR A 35 -1.11 0.53 -7.72
CA THR A 35 -0.30 1.19 -8.76
C THR A 35 -0.31 2.72 -8.56
N CYS A 36 0.69 3.48 -9.05
CA CYS A 36 0.67 4.97 -8.99
C CYS A 36 -0.62 5.56 -9.56
N ALA A 37 -1.18 4.92 -10.59
CA ALA A 37 -2.46 5.26 -11.19
C ALA A 37 -3.68 4.89 -10.32
N SER A 38 -3.55 3.88 -9.46
CA SER A 38 -4.58 3.54 -8.45
C SER A 38 -4.52 4.45 -7.22
N ASN A 39 -3.37 5.09 -6.95
CA ASN A 39 -3.20 6.07 -5.87
C ASN A 39 -3.59 7.50 -6.29
N ASN A 40 -3.54 7.85 -7.59
CA ASN A 40 -3.92 9.18 -8.07
C ASN A 40 -4.58 9.15 -9.48
N PRO A 41 -5.86 9.57 -9.63
CA PRO A 41 -6.63 9.46 -10.88
C PRO A 41 -6.16 10.39 -12.01
N MET A 42 -5.37 11.42 -11.72
CA MET A 42 -4.78 12.30 -12.72
C MET A 42 -3.73 11.60 -13.58
N PHE A 43 -3.16 10.51 -13.06
CA PHE A 43 -2.18 9.70 -13.77
C PHE A 43 -2.80 8.51 -14.50
N LYS A 44 -4.12 8.49 -14.73
CA LYS A 44 -4.78 7.44 -15.54
C LYS A 44 -5.05 7.96 -16.95
N ASP A 45 -4.57 7.22 -17.94
CA ASP A 45 -4.93 7.45 -19.35
C ASP A 45 -6.33 6.90 -19.67
N GLU A 46 -6.85 7.24 -20.85
CA GLU A 46 -8.13 6.73 -21.37
C GLU A 46 -8.18 5.19 -21.47
N SER A 47 -7.03 4.51 -21.54
CA SER A 47 -6.88 3.04 -21.51
C SER A 47 -6.78 2.44 -20.11
N GLY A 48 -6.81 3.23 -19.04
CA GLY A 48 -6.70 2.79 -17.65
C GLY A 48 -5.26 2.47 -17.19
N SER A 49 -4.27 2.65 -18.06
CA SER A 49 -2.86 2.60 -17.74
C SER A 49 -2.38 3.88 -17.06
N CYS A 50 -1.24 3.81 -16.38
CA CYS A 50 -0.59 4.97 -15.79
C CYS A 50 -0.03 5.90 -16.88
N SER A 51 -0.47 7.15 -16.97
CA SER A 51 -0.01 8.15 -17.95
C SER A 51 1.44 8.56 -17.80
N VAL A 52 2.00 8.31 -16.61
CA VAL A 52 3.38 8.67 -16.26
C VAL A 52 4.37 7.57 -16.63
N CYS A 53 3.96 6.29 -16.58
CA CYS A 53 4.86 5.15 -16.78
C CYS A 53 4.32 4.02 -17.67
N GLY A 54 3.12 4.16 -18.23
CA GLY A 54 2.47 3.22 -19.15
C GLY A 54 1.97 1.90 -18.54
N ALA A 55 2.15 1.68 -17.23
CA ALA A 55 1.79 0.41 -16.58
C ALA A 55 0.27 0.18 -16.59
N ARG A 56 -0.16 -1.04 -16.92
CA ARG A 56 -1.59 -1.43 -16.88
C ARG A 56 -2.06 -1.65 -15.44
N PRO A 57 -3.37 -1.68 -15.15
CA PRO A 57 -3.91 -1.86 -13.80
C PRO A 57 -3.38 -3.08 -13.03
N GLN A 58 -3.10 -4.17 -13.76
CA GLN A 58 -2.52 -5.41 -13.26
C GLN A 58 -0.98 -5.42 -13.26
N ASP A 59 -0.37 -4.41 -13.87
CA ASP A 59 1.08 -4.25 -13.96
C ASP A 59 1.54 -3.25 -12.90
N GLN A 60 2.71 -3.51 -12.31
CA GLN A 60 3.34 -2.58 -11.36
C GLN A 60 3.81 -1.31 -12.10
N CYS A 61 3.63 -0.13 -11.51
CA CYS A 61 4.11 1.13 -12.11
C CYS A 61 5.65 1.17 -12.17
N LEU A 62 6.20 1.57 -13.32
CA LEU A 62 7.65 1.68 -13.54
C LEU A 62 8.12 3.14 -13.36
N ASN A 63 8.44 3.57 -12.13
CA ASN A 63 9.32 4.75 -11.92
C ASN A 63 10.07 4.70 -10.56
N GLU A 64 11.33 5.14 -10.57
CA GLU A 64 12.49 4.57 -9.84
C GLU A 64 12.91 5.28 -8.51
N LYS A 65 12.02 5.92 -7.74
CA LYS A 65 12.41 6.57 -6.45
C LYS A 65 11.29 6.52 -5.39
N GLU A 66 11.36 5.58 -4.45
CA GLU A 66 10.42 5.44 -3.33
C GLU A 66 11.00 6.04 -2.04
N GLU A 67 10.73 7.33 -1.76
CA GLU A 67 10.92 7.93 -0.43
C GLU A 67 9.79 8.91 -0.07
N ALA A 68 9.35 8.80 1.19
CA ALA A 68 8.67 9.80 2.04
C ALA A 68 7.15 10.05 1.88
N GLY A 69 6.38 9.44 2.79
CA GLY A 69 5.12 9.98 3.33
C GLY A 69 5.25 10.14 4.84
N SER A 70 5.56 11.37 5.26
CA SER A 70 5.47 11.88 6.64
C SER A 70 4.07 12.45 6.82
N GLU A 71 3.32 11.94 7.78
CA GLU A 71 2.48 12.65 8.77
C GLU A 71 2.30 11.72 9.98
#